data_AF-A0A9E2QIG9-F1
#
_entry.id   AF-A0A9E2QIG9-F1
#
_cell.length_a   1.000
_cell.length_b   1.000
_cell.length_c   1.000
_cell.angle_alpha   90.00
_cell.angle_beta   90.00
_cell.angle_gamma   90.00
#
_symmetry.space_group_name_H-M   'P 1'
#
loop_
_entity.id
_entity.type
_entity.pdbx_description
1 polymer ?
#
loop_
_entity_poly.entity_id
_entity_poly.type
_entity_poly.pdbx_seq_one_letter_code
_entity_poly.pdbx_strand_id
1 'polypeptide(L)'
;MLENEARKDFLQFIAELPEDEDGFELGLHYGFFQKLANVLKAEYRWQKYAMKNRSVQGGGEGQEFSETLMDHMLHKFMIASEMVATEMGYGGHKSLEIRRRHLYLSFFMYGLGMATYGEVSLMDKDTRDLSQEDDTFLNLLKNYPEVVHGPFRRAYELSQERDRAILAGESLGSISVTGRFLWAIVVATFLDKSLYEVRHGQLAFANTFHNVWEDIQPLMREFYSFRIKVLPLLPEIMEYMERYPRWTE
;
A
#
# COMPACT_ATOMS: atom_id res chain seq x y z
N MET A 1 14.40 22.02 5.02
CA MET A 1 13.23 21.13 4.87
C MET A 1 12.05 22.02 4.58
N LEU A 2 11.57 22.02 3.34
CA LEU A 2 10.22 22.49 3.05
C LEU A 2 9.31 21.46 3.74
N GLU A 3 8.72 21.79 4.88
CA GLU A 3 7.45 21.14 5.25
C GLU A 3 6.56 21.32 4.03
N ASN A 4 6.30 20.21 3.33
CA ASN A 4 5.79 20.19 1.97
C ASN A 4 4.54 21.08 1.86
N GLU A 5 4.64 22.24 1.19
CA GLU A 5 3.54 23.20 1.07
C GLU A 5 2.30 22.53 0.48
N ALA A 6 2.47 21.54 -0.41
CA ALA A 6 1.38 20.73 -0.92
C ALA A 6 0.65 19.95 0.18
N ARG A 7 1.37 19.42 1.17
CA ARG A 7 0.80 18.72 2.33
C ARG A 7 0.04 19.69 3.23
N LYS A 8 0.57 20.90 3.44
CA LYS A 8 -0.11 21.97 4.20
C LYS A 8 -1.38 22.41 3.48
N ASP A 9 -1.33 22.64 2.18
CA ASP A 9 -2.47 23.02 1.34
C ASP A 9 -3.54 21.94 1.26
N PHE A 10 -3.13 20.67 1.28
CA PHE A 10 -4.05 19.53 1.30
C PHE A 10 -4.76 19.40 2.65
N LEU A 11 -4.02 19.54 3.77
CA LEU A 11 -4.63 19.55 5.10
C LEU A 11 -5.56 20.76 5.28
N GLN A 12 -5.16 21.93 4.78
CA GLN A 12 -6.00 23.14 4.79
C GLN A 12 -7.25 22.97 3.92
N PHE A 13 -7.14 22.35 2.75
CA PHE A 13 -8.30 22.06 1.91
C PHE A 13 -9.31 21.14 2.59
N ILE A 14 -8.84 20.10 3.28
CA ILE A 14 -9.73 19.22 4.04
C ILE A 14 -10.49 20.05 5.09
N ALA A 15 -9.82 21.00 5.75
CA ALA A 15 -10.44 21.90 6.72
C ALA A 15 -11.46 22.89 6.13
N GLU A 16 -11.44 23.10 4.81
CA GLU A 16 -12.31 24.05 4.09
C GLU A 16 -13.53 23.36 3.44
N LEU A 17 -13.70 22.05 3.63
CA LEU A 17 -14.87 21.31 3.13
C LEU A 17 -16.13 21.65 3.96
N PRO A 18 -17.27 21.96 3.32
CA PRO A 18 -18.49 22.39 4.03
C PRO A 18 -19.10 21.27 4.89
N GLU A 19 -19.71 21.66 6.02
CA GLU A 19 -20.22 20.80 7.09
C GLU A 19 -21.53 20.04 6.77
N ASP A 20 -22.15 20.27 5.61
CA ASP A 20 -23.44 19.64 5.28
C ASP A 20 -23.56 19.40 3.77
N GLU A 21 -23.65 18.13 3.37
CA GLU A 21 -24.60 17.65 2.35
C GLU A 21 -24.53 16.12 2.21
N ASP A 22 -25.67 15.48 2.49
CA ASP A 22 -26.06 14.19 1.93
C ASP A 22 -26.10 14.32 0.40
N GLY A 23 -24.95 14.07 -0.23
CA GLY A 23 -24.80 14.30 -1.66
C GLY A 23 -23.39 14.01 -2.11
N PHE A 24 -23.16 12.77 -2.53
CA PHE A 24 -21.94 12.32 -3.19
C PHE A 24 -21.75 13.07 -4.53
N GLU A 25 -21.34 14.33 -4.48
CA GLU A 25 -21.12 15.16 -5.68
C GLU A 25 -19.69 15.00 -6.20
N LEU A 26 -19.59 14.53 -7.46
CA LEU A 26 -18.34 14.31 -8.20
C LEU A 26 -17.38 15.52 -8.19
N GLY A 27 -17.87 16.74 -7.99
CA GLY A 27 -17.09 17.97 -7.98
C GLY A 27 -16.16 18.12 -6.76
N LEU A 28 -16.65 17.80 -5.56
CA LEU A 28 -15.85 17.79 -4.32
C LEU A 28 -14.77 16.70 -4.37
N HIS A 29 -15.06 15.59 -5.05
CA HIS A 29 -14.10 14.50 -5.28
C HIS A 29 -13.00 14.89 -6.27
N TYR A 30 -13.29 15.61 -7.35
CA TYR A 30 -12.24 16.05 -8.28
C TYR A 30 -11.23 16.97 -7.59
N GLY A 31 -11.69 17.95 -6.80
CA GLY A 31 -10.82 18.83 -6.02
C GLY A 31 -9.98 18.08 -4.99
N PHE A 32 -10.59 17.14 -4.25
CA PHE A 32 -9.89 16.26 -3.31
C PHE A 32 -8.83 15.40 -3.99
N PHE A 33 -9.19 14.68 -5.06
CA PHE A 33 -8.26 13.80 -5.77
C PHE A 33 -7.17 14.59 -6.50
N GLN A 34 -7.45 15.79 -7.00
CA GLN A 34 -6.45 16.65 -7.62
C GLN A 34 -5.43 17.17 -6.58
N LYS A 35 -5.89 17.58 -5.41
CA LYS A 35 -5.00 18.01 -4.32
C LYS A 35 -4.22 16.84 -3.73
N LEU A 36 -4.87 15.70 -3.49
CA LEU A 36 -4.18 14.47 -3.10
C LEU A 36 -3.14 14.08 -4.14
N ALA A 37 -3.47 14.18 -5.44
CA ALA A 37 -2.54 13.89 -6.51
C ALA A 37 -1.30 14.80 -6.49
N ASN A 38 -1.48 16.09 -6.19
CA ASN A 38 -0.36 17.02 -6.06
C ASN A 38 0.54 16.68 -4.88
N VAL A 39 -0.02 16.27 -3.73
CA VAL A 39 0.75 15.78 -2.58
C VAL A 39 1.53 14.53 -2.96
N LEU A 40 0.85 13.53 -3.53
CA LEU A 40 1.47 12.25 -3.89
C LEU A 40 2.58 12.38 -4.95
N LYS A 41 2.52 13.41 -5.81
CA LYS A 41 3.59 13.73 -6.77
C LYS A 41 4.80 14.40 -6.14
N ALA A 42 4.60 15.13 -5.03
CA ALA A 42 5.67 15.82 -4.33
C ALA A 42 6.40 14.92 -3.32
N GLU A 43 5.76 13.83 -2.90
CA GLU A 43 6.32 12.84 -1.99
C GLU A 43 7.04 11.74 -2.76
N TYR A 44 8.31 11.53 -2.45
CA TYR A 44 9.14 10.48 -3.05
C TYR A 44 9.33 9.33 -2.07
N ARG A 45 9.25 8.12 -2.62
CA ARG A 45 9.51 6.87 -1.92
C ARG A 45 10.99 6.54 -1.89
N TRP A 46 11.35 5.61 -1.02
CA TRP A 46 12.66 4.95 -1.00
C TRP A 46 13.87 5.82 -0.64
N GLN A 47 13.67 7.07 -0.22
CA GLN A 47 14.75 7.99 0.13
C GLN A 47 15.71 7.44 1.21
N LYS A 48 15.20 6.60 2.13
CA LYS A 48 16.01 5.92 3.16
C LYS A 48 16.96 4.85 2.58
N TYR A 49 16.62 4.24 1.45
CA TYR A 49 17.37 3.15 0.84
C TYR A 49 18.29 3.61 -0.28
N ALA A 50 17.95 4.72 -0.94
CA ALA A 50 18.76 5.41 -1.94
C ALA A 50 20.25 5.50 -1.60
N MET A 51 20.59 5.88 -0.36
CA MET A 51 21.99 6.03 0.07
C MET A 51 22.63 4.74 0.59
N LYS A 52 21.85 3.76 1.05
CA LYS A 52 22.36 2.47 1.58
C LYS A 52 22.72 1.48 0.48
N ASN A 53 22.20 1.70 -0.72
CA ASN A 53 22.47 0.92 -1.93
C ASN A 53 23.95 0.94 -2.38
N ARG A 54 24.76 1.91 -1.94
CA ARG A 54 26.20 1.98 -2.27
C ARG A 54 27.11 1.17 -1.36
N SER A 55 26.64 0.75 -0.17
CA SER A 55 27.48 0.09 0.85
C SER A 55 27.33 -1.43 0.90
N VAL A 56 26.39 -2.01 0.16
CA VAL A 56 26.23 -3.46 0.08
C VAL A 56 27.33 -4.02 -0.84
N GLN A 57 28.30 -4.73 -0.26
CA GLN A 57 29.40 -5.36 -0.99
C GLN A 57 28.85 -6.30 -2.07
N GLY A 58 28.86 -5.83 -3.33
CA GLY A 58 28.37 -6.56 -4.50
C GLY A 58 27.18 -5.92 -5.23
N GLY A 59 26.59 -4.84 -4.69
CA GLY A 59 25.60 -4.03 -5.41
C GLY A 59 26.26 -3.29 -6.56
N GLY A 60 25.76 -3.49 -7.78
CA GLY A 60 26.14 -2.66 -8.94
C GLY A 60 25.82 -1.18 -8.71
N GLU A 61 26.21 -0.32 -9.64
CA GLU A 61 25.79 1.09 -9.68
C GLU A 61 24.27 1.19 -9.92
N GLY A 62 23.46 0.86 -8.91
CA GLY A 62 22.02 0.99 -8.97
C GLY A 62 21.67 2.48 -9.04
N GLN A 63 21.14 2.91 -10.19
CA GLN A 63 20.54 4.24 -10.30
C GLN A 63 19.37 4.34 -9.32
N GLU A 64 19.38 5.40 -8.52
CA GLU A 64 18.27 5.77 -7.66
C GLU A 64 17.09 6.17 -8.56
N PHE A 65 16.10 5.29 -8.71
CA PHE A 65 14.83 5.70 -9.28
C PHE A 65 13.95 6.27 -8.18
N SER A 66 13.85 7.60 -8.17
CA SER A 66 12.91 8.31 -7.32
C SER A 66 11.48 7.99 -7.80
N GLU A 67 10.83 7.01 -7.18
CA GLU A 67 9.41 6.71 -7.39
C GLU A 67 8.58 7.71 -6.57
N THR A 68 7.66 8.45 -7.18
CA THR A 68 6.72 9.27 -6.39
C THR A 68 5.65 8.38 -5.74
N LEU A 69 5.04 8.82 -4.65
CA LEU A 69 3.86 8.11 -4.10
C LEU A 69 2.76 8.02 -5.16
N MET A 70 2.64 8.99 -6.06
CA MET A 70 1.70 8.94 -7.18
C MET A 70 1.99 7.77 -8.13
N ASP A 71 3.24 7.60 -8.55
CA ASP A 71 3.65 6.50 -9.44
C ASP A 71 3.33 5.15 -8.79
N HIS A 72 3.61 5.01 -7.49
CA HIS A 72 3.25 3.82 -6.73
C HIS A 72 1.74 3.58 -6.69
N MET A 73 0.95 4.63 -6.44
CA MET A 73 -0.50 4.53 -6.39
C MET A 73 -1.11 4.14 -7.73
N LEU A 74 -0.58 4.66 -8.83
CA LEU A 74 -0.97 4.28 -10.19
C LEU A 74 -0.61 2.82 -10.48
N HIS A 75 0.58 2.39 -10.10
CA HIS A 75 1.00 0.99 -10.26
C HIS A 75 0.08 0.04 -9.46
N LYS A 76 -0.18 0.37 -8.20
CA LYS A 76 -1.10 -0.38 -7.34
C LYS A 76 -2.51 -0.45 -7.94
N PHE A 77 -2.99 0.64 -8.53
CA PHE A 77 -4.29 0.70 -9.19
C PHE A 77 -4.35 -0.19 -10.45
N MET A 78 -3.27 -0.23 -11.25
CA MET A 78 -3.19 -1.11 -12.43
C MET A 78 -3.23 -2.59 -12.00
N ILE A 79 -2.40 -2.99 -11.02
CA ILE A 79 -2.40 -4.35 -10.48
C ILE A 79 -3.76 -4.71 -9.90
N ALA A 80 -4.36 -3.81 -9.12
CA ALA A 80 -5.69 -4.02 -8.56
C ALA A 80 -6.75 -4.25 -9.64
N SER A 81 -6.72 -3.44 -10.70
CA SER A 81 -7.68 -3.53 -11.80
C SER A 81 -7.54 -4.84 -12.57
N GLU A 82 -6.31 -5.27 -12.84
CA GLU A 82 -6.02 -6.57 -13.45
C GLU A 82 -6.54 -7.70 -12.56
N MET A 83 -6.15 -7.72 -11.29
CA MET A 83 -6.54 -8.78 -10.36
C MET A 83 -8.06 -8.86 -10.19
N VAL A 84 -8.76 -7.72 -10.06
CA VAL A 84 -10.23 -7.68 -10.02
C VAL A 84 -10.84 -8.25 -11.29
N ALA A 85 -10.33 -7.87 -12.47
CA ALA A 85 -10.85 -8.35 -13.74
C ALA A 85 -10.65 -9.86 -13.92
N THR A 86 -9.47 -10.39 -13.57
CA THR A 86 -9.19 -11.83 -13.61
C THR A 86 -10.11 -12.59 -12.65
N GLU A 87 -10.23 -12.12 -11.41
CA GLU A 87 -11.03 -12.79 -10.39
C GLU A 87 -12.51 -12.84 -10.78
N MET A 88 -13.05 -11.74 -11.35
CA MET A 88 -14.40 -11.72 -11.89
C MET A 88 -14.57 -12.62 -13.11
N GLY A 89 -13.61 -12.59 -14.05
CA GLY A 89 -13.68 -13.33 -15.31
C GLY A 89 -13.56 -14.85 -15.15
N TYR A 90 -12.84 -15.32 -14.12
CA TYR A 90 -12.68 -16.74 -13.83
C TYR A 90 -13.87 -17.35 -13.06
N GLY A 91 -14.88 -16.54 -12.73
CA GLY A 91 -15.95 -16.95 -11.82
C GLY A 91 -15.47 -17.09 -10.38
N GLY A 92 -14.44 -16.31 -10.01
CA GLY A 92 -13.79 -16.30 -8.71
C GLY A 92 -14.79 -16.13 -7.57
N HIS A 93 -14.43 -16.74 -6.43
CA HIS A 93 -15.21 -16.98 -5.22
C HIS A 93 -16.60 -16.31 -5.17
N LYS A 94 -17.69 -17.10 -5.03
CA LYS A 94 -19.04 -16.61 -4.71
C LYS A 94 -19.11 -15.69 -3.47
N SER A 95 -18.04 -15.67 -2.65
CA SER A 95 -17.90 -14.83 -1.45
C SER A 95 -17.17 -13.51 -1.69
N LEU A 96 -16.79 -13.18 -2.93
CA LEU A 96 -16.23 -11.87 -3.25
C LEU A 96 -17.36 -10.85 -3.32
N GLU A 97 -17.80 -10.37 -2.15
CA GLU A 97 -18.52 -9.11 -2.03
C GLU A 97 -17.58 -7.92 -2.27
N ILE A 98 -16.79 -7.95 -3.35
CA ILE A 98 -15.89 -6.86 -3.71
C ILE A 98 -16.76 -5.68 -4.13
N ARG A 99 -16.97 -4.75 -3.19
CA ARG A 99 -17.48 -3.44 -3.52
C ARG A 99 -16.36 -2.68 -4.22
N ARG A 100 -16.24 -2.83 -5.55
CA ARG A 100 -15.20 -2.21 -6.39
C ARG A 100 -14.92 -0.74 -6.05
N ARG A 101 -15.98 0.03 -5.79
CA ARG A 101 -15.87 1.44 -5.34
C ARG A 101 -15.11 1.58 -4.02
N HIS A 102 -15.39 0.74 -3.03
CA HIS A 102 -14.69 0.78 -1.74
C HIS A 102 -13.25 0.29 -1.90
N LEU A 103 -13.01 -0.78 -2.67
CA LEU A 103 -11.66 -1.28 -2.94
C LEU A 103 -10.76 -0.21 -3.57
N TYR A 104 -11.24 0.46 -4.63
CA TYR A 104 -10.47 1.52 -5.28
C TYR A 104 -10.28 2.72 -4.36
N LEU A 105 -11.31 3.10 -3.61
CA LEU A 105 -11.21 4.16 -2.62
C LEU A 105 -10.18 3.81 -1.54
N SER A 106 -10.09 2.55 -1.12
CA SER A 106 -9.12 2.08 -0.13
C SER A 106 -7.68 2.25 -0.59
N PHE A 107 -7.40 2.17 -1.90
CA PHE A 107 -6.06 2.47 -2.40
C PHE A 107 -5.73 3.94 -2.24
N PHE A 108 -6.63 4.85 -2.63
CA PHE A 108 -6.39 6.28 -2.44
C PHE A 108 -6.26 6.65 -0.95
N MET A 109 -7.07 6.02 -0.09
CA MET A 109 -6.98 6.20 1.36
C MET A 109 -5.66 5.66 1.95
N TYR A 110 -5.14 4.57 1.40
CA TYR A 110 -3.81 4.05 1.73
C TYR A 110 -2.71 5.06 1.33
N GLY A 111 -2.81 5.66 0.14
CA GLY A 111 -1.90 6.72 -0.32
C GLY A 111 -1.94 7.96 0.57
N LEU A 112 -3.13 8.35 1.04
CA LEU A 112 -3.31 9.43 2.00
C LEU A 112 -2.63 9.13 3.35
N GLY A 113 -2.72 7.89 3.83
CA GLY A 113 -1.99 7.44 5.03
C GLY A 113 -0.48 7.68 4.88
N MET A 114 0.10 7.19 3.78
CA MET A 114 1.53 7.39 3.48
C MET A 114 1.91 8.87 3.32
N ALA A 115 1.07 9.69 2.69
CA ALA A 115 1.33 11.13 2.55
C ALA A 115 1.31 11.87 3.90
N THR A 116 0.54 11.38 4.87
CA THR A 116 0.38 12.01 6.18
C THR A 116 1.45 11.57 7.18
N TYR A 117 1.94 10.35 7.08
CA TYR A 117 2.89 9.81 8.07
C TYR A 117 4.32 9.67 7.53
N GLY A 118 4.48 9.64 6.20
CA GLY A 118 5.68 9.16 5.53
C GLY A 118 5.48 7.71 5.07
N GLU A 119 6.40 7.19 4.27
CA GLU A 119 6.30 5.81 3.78
C GLU A 119 6.72 4.80 4.86
N VAL A 120 5.81 3.92 5.32
CA VAL A 120 6.20 2.63 5.95
C VAL A 120 6.34 1.58 4.86
N SER A 121 7.57 1.24 4.50
CA SER A 121 7.83 0.18 3.54
C SER A 121 7.54 -1.20 4.13
N LEU A 122 7.01 -2.12 3.32
CA LEU A 122 6.99 -3.55 3.66
C LEU A 122 8.38 -4.15 3.89
N MET A 123 9.46 -3.47 3.52
CA MET A 123 10.84 -3.87 3.84
C MET A 123 11.22 -3.62 5.31
N ASP A 124 10.70 -2.53 5.90
CA ASP A 124 11.06 -2.06 7.26
C ASP A 124 9.96 -2.31 8.29
N LYS A 125 8.78 -2.78 7.86
CA LYS A 125 7.57 -2.83 8.66
C LYS A 125 7.79 -3.54 10.00
N ASP A 126 7.89 -2.76 11.08
CA ASP A 126 7.90 -3.22 12.45
C ASP A 126 6.60 -2.83 13.18
N THR A 127 6.39 -3.38 14.37
CA THR A 127 5.16 -3.12 15.15
C THR A 127 5.04 -1.68 15.66
N ARG A 128 6.15 -0.92 15.75
CA ARG A 128 6.13 0.48 16.18
C ARG A 128 5.66 1.38 15.05
N ASP A 129 6.19 1.17 13.84
CA ASP A 129 5.79 1.90 12.64
C ASP A 129 4.30 1.72 12.34
N LEU A 130 3.81 0.48 12.48
CA LEU A 130 2.39 0.15 12.35
C LEU A 130 1.49 0.88 13.35
N SER A 131 1.91 0.95 14.62
CA SER A 131 1.14 1.65 15.67
C SER A 131 1.08 3.15 15.40
N GLN A 132 2.18 3.74 14.93
CA GLN A 132 2.24 5.16 14.65
C GLN A 132 1.39 5.54 13.42
N GLU A 133 1.30 4.66 12.41
CA GLU A 133 0.40 4.83 11.27
C GLU A 133 -1.07 4.85 11.71
N ASP A 134 -1.49 3.89 12.55
CA ASP A 134 -2.87 3.80 13.05
C ASP A 134 -3.23 4.98 13.97
N ASP A 135 -2.33 5.41 14.86
CA ASP A 135 -2.54 6.57 15.73
C ASP A 135 -2.64 7.88 14.95
N THR A 136 -1.78 8.08 13.94
CA THR A 136 -1.81 9.25 13.06
C THR A 136 -3.14 9.34 12.33
N PHE A 137 -3.65 8.20 11.87
CA PHE A 137 -4.96 8.11 11.26
C PHE A 137 -6.10 8.43 12.21
N LEU A 138 -6.11 7.82 13.40
CA LEU A 138 -7.15 8.09 14.40
C LEU A 138 -7.18 9.57 14.77
N ASN A 139 -6.02 10.22 14.79
CA ASN A 139 -5.92 11.67 15.01
C ASN A 139 -6.39 12.49 13.80
N LEU A 140 -6.05 12.09 12.57
CA LEU A 140 -6.58 12.72 11.35
C LEU A 140 -8.11 12.60 11.30
N LEU A 141 -8.66 11.44 11.65
CA LEU A 141 -10.09 11.22 11.73
C LEU A 141 -10.76 12.12 12.78
N LYS A 142 -10.16 12.26 13.96
CA LYS A 142 -10.70 13.14 15.01
C LYS A 142 -10.75 14.61 14.56
N ASN A 143 -9.80 15.03 13.73
CA ASN A 143 -9.67 16.43 13.31
C ASN A 143 -10.51 16.78 12.07
N TYR A 144 -11.00 15.79 11.31
CA TYR A 144 -11.75 16.01 10.06
C TYR A 144 -12.96 15.07 9.93
N PRO A 145 -13.95 15.14 10.86
CA PRO A 145 -15.08 14.20 10.98
C PRO A 145 -15.82 13.97 9.65
N GLU A 146 -15.95 14.99 8.80
CA GLU A 146 -16.52 14.95 7.45
C GLU A 146 -15.84 13.98 6.48
N VAL A 147 -14.51 13.77 6.58
CA VAL A 147 -13.78 12.72 5.83
C VAL A 147 -13.97 11.33 6.46
N VAL A 148 -14.46 11.28 7.69
CA VAL A 148 -14.65 10.09 8.54
C VAL A 148 -16.05 9.49 8.43
N HIS A 149 -16.93 10.07 7.62
CA HIS A 149 -18.26 9.54 7.41
C HIS A 149 -18.38 8.72 6.12
N GLY A 150 -19.28 7.74 6.14
CA GLY A 150 -19.70 7.01 4.94
C GLY A 150 -18.66 6.06 4.31
N PRO A 151 -18.36 6.18 3.00
CA PRO A 151 -17.51 5.23 2.28
C PRO A 151 -16.00 5.44 2.48
N PHE A 152 -15.52 6.64 2.82
CA PHE A 152 -14.10 6.97 2.99
C PHE A 152 -13.50 6.33 4.24
N ARG A 153 -14.17 6.47 5.39
CA ARG A 153 -13.78 5.77 6.62
C ARG A 153 -13.74 4.26 6.42
N ARG A 154 -14.80 3.68 5.83
CA ARG A 154 -14.85 2.24 5.54
C ARG A 154 -13.71 1.81 4.61
N ALA A 155 -13.41 2.61 3.59
CA ALA A 155 -12.32 2.34 2.68
C ALA A 155 -10.95 2.37 3.38
N TYR A 156 -10.74 3.33 4.28
CA TYR A 156 -9.51 3.37 5.07
C TYR A 156 -9.43 2.20 6.07
N GLU A 157 -10.50 1.93 6.82
CA GLU A 157 -10.57 0.80 7.76
C GLU A 157 -10.22 -0.52 7.05
N LEU A 158 -10.78 -0.74 5.85
CA LEU A 158 -10.44 -1.86 4.98
C LEU A 158 -8.95 -1.89 4.58
N SER A 159 -8.35 -0.72 4.32
CA SER A 159 -6.92 -0.64 3.95
C SER A 159 -5.98 -1.00 5.09
N GLN A 160 -6.43 -0.87 6.34
CA GLN A 160 -5.64 -1.11 7.55
C GLN A 160 -5.96 -2.43 8.26
N GLU A 161 -6.93 -3.22 7.78
CA GLU A 161 -7.33 -4.46 8.45
C GLU A 161 -6.15 -5.39 8.71
N ARG A 162 -5.28 -5.61 7.71
CA ARG A 162 -4.11 -6.48 7.88
C ARG A 162 -3.14 -5.92 8.91
N ASP A 163 -2.87 -4.63 8.85
CA ASP A 163 -1.87 -3.97 9.68
C ASP A 163 -2.28 -3.98 11.15
N ARG A 164 -3.57 -3.75 11.43
CA ARG A 164 -4.16 -3.94 12.76
C ARG A 164 -4.13 -5.39 13.23
N ALA A 165 -4.38 -6.34 12.34
CA ALA A 165 -4.25 -7.77 12.68
C ALA A 165 -2.81 -8.14 13.05
N ILE A 166 -1.80 -7.60 12.35
CA ILE A 166 -0.37 -7.78 12.72
C ILE A 166 -0.11 -7.23 14.12
N LEU A 167 -0.56 -6.01 14.41
CA LEU A 167 -0.42 -5.38 15.73
C LEU A 167 -1.07 -6.19 16.85
N ALA A 168 -2.21 -6.82 16.57
CA ALA A 168 -2.91 -7.69 17.49
C ALA A 168 -2.32 -9.11 17.59
N GLY A 169 -1.28 -9.44 16.81
CA GLY A 169 -0.74 -10.79 16.74
C GLY A 169 -1.69 -11.81 16.10
N GLU A 170 -2.63 -11.34 15.28
CA GLU A 170 -3.65 -12.15 14.63
C GLU A 170 -3.25 -12.60 13.22
N SER A 171 -3.78 -13.75 12.83
CA SER A 171 -3.56 -14.32 11.50
C SER A 171 -4.41 -13.62 10.43
N LEU A 172 -4.03 -13.78 9.16
CA LEU A 172 -4.78 -13.30 8.01
C LEU A 172 -6.27 -13.73 8.01
N GLY A 173 -6.60 -14.86 8.64
CA GLY A 173 -7.98 -15.35 8.76
C GLY A 173 -8.90 -14.49 9.64
N SER A 174 -8.36 -13.59 10.48
CA SER A 174 -9.17 -12.73 11.37
C SER A 174 -9.80 -11.52 10.67
N ILE A 175 -9.30 -11.15 9.50
CA ILE A 175 -9.77 -9.98 8.74
C ILE A 175 -10.84 -10.34 7.70
N SER A 176 -11.48 -9.35 7.09
CA SER A 176 -12.55 -9.60 6.11
C SER A 176 -11.99 -10.17 4.80
N VAL A 177 -12.82 -10.85 4.00
CA VAL A 177 -12.44 -11.31 2.65
C VAL A 177 -11.97 -10.13 1.78
N THR A 178 -12.62 -8.96 1.93
CA THR A 178 -12.23 -7.75 1.19
C THR A 178 -10.87 -7.22 1.64
N GLY A 179 -10.60 -7.22 2.95
CA GLY A 179 -9.30 -6.86 3.51
C GLY A 179 -8.20 -7.83 3.07
N ARG A 180 -8.46 -9.14 3.06
CA ARG A 180 -7.52 -10.13 2.53
C ARG A 180 -7.24 -9.93 1.04
N PHE A 181 -8.26 -9.61 0.25
CA PHE A 181 -8.08 -9.33 -1.18
C PHE A 181 -7.29 -8.04 -1.43
N LEU A 182 -7.54 -6.99 -0.64
CA LEU A 182 -6.75 -5.76 -0.66
C LEU A 182 -5.29 -6.06 -0.27
N TRP A 183 -5.07 -6.88 0.75
CA TRP A 183 -3.74 -7.33 1.13
C TRP A 183 -3.07 -8.13 0.02
N ALA A 184 -3.79 -8.99 -0.69
CA ALA A 184 -3.28 -9.70 -1.86
C ALA A 184 -2.73 -8.73 -2.93
N ILE A 185 -3.45 -7.64 -3.19
CA ILE A 185 -3.04 -6.61 -4.13
C ILE A 185 -1.80 -5.86 -3.63
N VAL A 186 -1.74 -5.53 -2.33
CA VAL A 186 -0.55 -4.93 -1.70
C VAL A 186 0.65 -5.84 -1.88
N VAL A 187 0.54 -7.11 -1.47
CA VAL A 187 1.63 -8.09 -1.57
C VAL A 187 2.07 -8.26 -3.03
N ALA A 188 1.15 -8.41 -3.98
CA ALA A 188 1.50 -8.55 -5.40
C ALA A 188 2.23 -7.32 -5.95
N THR A 189 1.83 -6.11 -5.54
CA THR A 189 2.48 -4.85 -5.94
C THR A 189 3.91 -4.77 -5.41
N PHE A 190 4.10 -5.11 -4.14
CA PHE A 190 5.42 -5.04 -3.50
C PHE A 190 6.35 -6.18 -3.96
N LEU A 191 5.84 -7.38 -4.23
CA LEU A 191 6.64 -8.48 -4.78
C LEU A 191 7.18 -8.12 -6.17
N ASP A 192 6.33 -7.58 -7.05
CA ASP A 192 6.73 -7.18 -8.41
C ASP A 192 7.84 -6.10 -8.38
N LYS A 193 7.62 -5.04 -7.59
CA LYS A 193 8.63 -3.98 -7.41
C LYS A 193 9.91 -4.51 -6.75
N SER A 194 9.79 -5.31 -5.70
CA SER A 194 10.97 -5.83 -4.99
C SER A 194 11.80 -6.76 -5.87
N LEU A 195 11.14 -7.59 -6.68
CA LEU A 195 11.85 -8.46 -7.63
C LEU A 195 12.59 -7.65 -8.70
N TYR A 196 11.94 -6.60 -9.23
CA TYR A 196 12.61 -5.66 -10.14
C TYR A 196 13.87 -5.06 -9.48
N GLU A 197 13.75 -4.52 -8.27
CA GLU A 197 14.85 -3.86 -7.57
C GLU A 197 16.00 -4.81 -7.25
N VAL A 198 15.70 -6.02 -6.76
CA VAL A 198 16.71 -7.03 -6.46
C VAL A 198 17.46 -7.47 -7.72
N ARG A 199 16.77 -7.65 -8.87
CA ARG A 199 17.42 -7.92 -10.16
C ARG A 199 18.40 -6.83 -10.60
N HIS A 200 18.19 -5.59 -10.14
CA HIS A 200 19.06 -4.44 -10.41
C HIS A 200 20.08 -4.19 -9.28
N GLY A 201 20.27 -5.16 -8.39
CA GLY A 201 21.30 -5.12 -7.35
C GLY A 201 20.87 -4.48 -6.03
N GLN A 202 19.61 -4.08 -5.89
CA GLN A 202 19.10 -3.47 -4.66
C GLN A 202 18.63 -4.52 -3.66
N LEU A 203 19.59 -5.18 -3.00
CA LEU A 203 19.34 -6.35 -2.16
C LEU A 203 18.48 -6.07 -0.91
N ALA A 204 18.39 -4.81 -0.45
CA ALA A 204 17.50 -4.43 0.66
C ALA A 204 16.03 -4.79 0.39
N PHE A 205 15.61 -4.78 -0.89
CA PHE A 205 14.26 -5.15 -1.31
C PHE A 205 13.93 -6.64 -1.10
N ALA A 206 14.93 -7.50 -0.86
CA ALA A 206 14.69 -8.88 -0.49
C ALA A 206 13.96 -9.03 0.86
N ASN A 207 14.03 -8.02 1.75
CA ASN A 207 13.28 -8.03 3.02
C ASN A 207 11.76 -8.12 2.81
N THR A 208 11.23 -7.56 1.72
CA THR A 208 9.82 -7.70 1.36
C THR A 208 9.42 -9.17 1.27
N PHE A 209 10.27 -10.01 0.65
CA PHE A 209 10.00 -11.44 0.47
C PHE A 209 9.87 -12.15 1.81
N HIS A 210 10.81 -11.88 2.72
CA HIS A 210 10.80 -12.42 4.09
C HIS A 210 9.56 -11.97 4.87
N ASN A 211 9.17 -10.70 4.75
CA ASN A 211 8.09 -10.11 5.55
C ASN A 211 6.68 -10.55 5.10
N VAL A 212 6.51 -10.92 3.83
CA VAL A 212 5.21 -11.38 3.30
C VAL A 212 5.12 -12.89 3.11
N TRP A 213 6.19 -13.64 3.36
CA TRP A 213 6.31 -15.06 3.01
C TRP A 213 5.17 -15.93 3.54
N GLU A 214 4.81 -15.75 4.81
CA GLU A 214 3.77 -16.53 5.49
C GLU A 214 2.37 -16.26 4.91
N ASP A 215 2.15 -15.08 4.33
CA ASP A 215 0.86 -14.68 3.76
C ASP A 215 0.68 -15.18 2.31
N ILE A 216 1.76 -15.50 1.59
CA ILE A 216 1.71 -15.90 0.17
C ILE A 216 0.86 -17.16 -0.03
N GLN A 217 1.11 -18.23 0.72
CA GLN A 217 0.41 -19.50 0.54
C GLN A 217 -1.10 -19.41 0.83
N PRO A 218 -1.55 -18.81 1.95
CA PRO A 218 -2.96 -18.52 2.18
C PRO A 218 -3.61 -17.73 1.04
N LEU A 219 -2.99 -16.63 0.60
CA LEU A 219 -3.51 -15.77 -0.45
C LEU A 219 -3.60 -16.49 -1.81
N MET A 220 -2.61 -17.31 -2.15
CA MET A 220 -2.65 -18.13 -3.37
C MET A 220 -3.77 -19.17 -3.33
N ARG A 221 -4.09 -19.74 -2.16
CA ARG A 221 -5.18 -20.70 -2.02
C ARG A 221 -6.54 -20.02 -2.22
N GLU A 222 -6.72 -18.83 -1.67
CA GLU A 222 -7.99 -18.09 -1.64
C GLU A 222 -8.29 -17.36 -2.96
N PHE A 223 -7.31 -16.68 -3.56
CA PHE A 223 -7.54 -15.79 -4.71
C PHE A 223 -6.82 -16.29 -5.97
N TYR A 224 -7.59 -16.56 -7.02
CA TYR A 224 -7.06 -17.05 -8.29
C TYR A 224 -6.16 -16.01 -8.96
N SER A 225 -6.60 -14.77 -8.98
CA SER A 225 -5.86 -13.60 -9.50
C SER A 225 -4.49 -13.43 -8.84
N PHE A 226 -4.40 -13.59 -7.52
CA PHE A 226 -3.12 -13.53 -6.82
C PHE A 226 -2.22 -14.71 -7.21
N ARG A 227 -2.79 -15.92 -7.28
CA ARG A 227 -2.06 -17.13 -7.65
C ARG A 227 -1.39 -17.01 -9.02
N ILE A 228 -2.12 -16.58 -10.05
CA ILE A 228 -1.56 -16.49 -11.40
C ILE A 228 -0.44 -15.45 -11.49
N LYS A 229 -0.51 -14.39 -10.68
CA LYS A 229 0.44 -13.29 -10.70
C LYS A 229 1.73 -13.63 -9.94
N VAL A 230 1.60 -14.36 -8.83
CA VAL A 230 2.72 -14.66 -7.93
C VAL A 230 3.39 -16.00 -8.21
N LEU A 231 2.63 -17.04 -8.60
CA LEU A 231 3.17 -18.39 -8.82
C LEU A 231 4.40 -18.43 -9.76
N PRO A 232 4.44 -17.69 -10.89
CA PRO A 232 5.60 -17.68 -11.77
C PRO A 232 6.85 -17.03 -11.15
N LEU A 233 6.69 -16.17 -10.14
CA LEU A 233 7.77 -15.42 -9.50
C LEU A 233 8.42 -16.19 -8.35
N LEU A 234 7.70 -17.17 -7.77
CA LEU A 234 8.15 -17.87 -6.56
C LEU A 234 9.52 -18.53 -6.65
N PRO A 235 9.90 -19.23 -7.74
CA PRO A 235 11.21 -19.87 -7.81
C PRO A 235 12.35 -18.86 -7.66
N GLU A 236 12.22 -17.70 -8.29
CA GLU A 236 13.23 -16.65 -8.23
C GLU A 236 13.23 -15.93 -6.86
N ILE A 237 12.06 -15.69 -6.28
CA ILE A 237 11.94 -15.15 -4.92
C ILE A 237 12.63 -16.08 -3.91
N MET A 238 12.43 -17.39 -4.02
CA MET A 238 13.07 -18.38 -3.15
C MET A 238 14.59 -18.37 -3.31
N GLU A 239 15.09 -18.31 -4.54
CA GLU A 239 16.53 -18.19 -4.81
C GLU A 239 17.14 -16.95 -4.14
N TYR A 240 16.44 -15.81 -4.16
CA TYR A 240 16.88 -14.61 -3.47
C TYR A 240 16.82 -14.75 -1.94
N MET A 241 15.76 -15.31 -1.38
CA MET A 241 15.65 -15.53 0.07
C MET A 241 16.69 -16.51 0.62
N GLU A 242 17.07 -17.53 -0.16
CA GLU A 242 18.12 -18.50 0.20
C GLU A 242 19.52 -17.86 0.15
N ARG A 243 19.78 -17.01 -0.85
CA ARG A 243 21.08 -16.34 -1.02
C ARG A 243 21.29 -15.16 -0.08
N TYR A 244 20.22 -14.44 0.25
CA TYR A 244 20.28 -13.20 0.99
C TYR A 244 19.41 -13.30 2.25
N PRO A 245 20.02 -13.48 3.44
CA PRO A 245 19.28 -13.54 4.70
C PRO A 245 18.58 -12.20 4.96
N ARG A 246 17.52 -12.24 5.78
CA ARG A 246 16.78 -11.05 6.20
C ARG A 246 17.75 -10.01 6.78
N TRP A 247 17.68 -8.80 6.23
CA TRP A 247 18.46 -7.67 6.70
C TRP A 247 17.84 -7.10 7.97
N THR A 248 18.64 -7.08 9.04
CA THR A 248 18.32 -6.52 10.35
C THR A 248 19.27 -5.35 10.60
N GLU A 249 18.84 -4.12 10.29
CA GLU A 249 19.52 -2.90 10.73
C GLU A 249 18.80 -2.28 11.94
#